data_AF-A0A957WTS2-F1
#
_entry.id   AF-A0A957WTS2-F1
#
_cell.length_a   1.000
_cell.length_b   1.000
_cell.length_c   1.000
_cell.angle_alpha   90.00
_cell.angle_beta   90.00
_cell.angle_gamma   90.00
#
_symmetry.space_group_name_H-M   'P 1'
#
loop_
_entity.id
_entity.type
_entity.pdbx_description
1 polymer ?
#
loop_
_entity_poly.entity_id
_entity_poly.type
_entity_poly.pdbx_seq_one_letter_code
_entity_poly.pdbx_strand_id
1 'polypeptide(L)'
;PTTIWMLENRTFQGRMVNGYSGFFPPGHAPLREEMSRFPTDAGLDMLRELGVDYIVVHNLLLDRKSKEKIENLLPLIYHDQRNNISIYTLN
;
A
#
# COMPACT_ATOMS: atom_id res chain seq x y z
N PRO A 1 -1.85 12.32 10.03
CA PRO A 1 -2.23 10.95 9.64
C PRO A 1 -1.04 10.14 9.08
N THR A 2 -0.39 10.54 7.98
CA THR A 2 0.73 9.80 7.37
C THR A 2 1.99 9.71 8.24
N THR A 3 2.41 10.82 8.88
CA THR A 3 3.64 10.86 9.69
C THR A 3 3.58 9.97 10.93
N ILE A 4 2.39 9.77 11.52
CA ILE A 4 2.19 8.88 12.66
C ILE A 4 2.38 7.43 12.22
N TRP A 5 1.74 7.01 11.13
CA TRP A 5 1.94 5.67 10.58
C TRP A 5 3.39 5.40 10.18
N MET A 6 4.09 6.42 9.67
CA MET A 6 5.51 6.31 9.36
C MET A 6 6.39 6.11 10.60
N LEU A 7 6.08 6.83 11.68
CA LEU A 7 6.79 6.71 12.96
C LEU A 7 6.53 5.34 13.61
N GLU A 8 5.28 4.89 13.63
CA GLU A 8 4.91 3.56 14.13
C GLU A 8 5.57 2.46 13.29
N ASN A 9 5.68 2.60 11.97
CA ASN A 9 6.33 1.57 11.16
C ASN A 9 7.84 1.42 11.48
N ARG A 10 8.49 2.47 12.00
CA ARG A 10 9.89 2.38 12.47
C ARG A 10 10.05 1.49 13.70
N THR A 11 9.06 1.43 14.60
CA THR A 11 9.12 0.54 15.78
C THR A 11 8.94 -0.92 15.38
N PHE A 12 8.17 -1.18 14.31
CA PHE A 12 7.98 -2.52 13.73
C PHE A 12 9.03 -2.91 12.67
N GLN A 13 10.02 -2.06 12.41
CA GLN A 13 11.08 -2.25 11.39
C GLN A 13 10.56 -2.51 9.96
N GLY A 14 9.32 -2.12 9.64
CA GLY A 14 8.79 -2.28 8.29
C GLY A 14 9.41 -1.24 7.35
N ARG A 15 10.00 -1.72 6.26
CA ARG A 15 10.49 -0.85 5.19
C ARG A 15 9.30 -0.32 4.43
N MET A 16 9.17 1.01 4.34
CA MET A 16 8.15 1.63 3.51
C MET A 16 8.78 2.26 2.28
N VAL A 17 8.07 2.15 1.15
CA VAL A 17 8.48 2.72 -0.13
C VAL A 17 8.18 4.22 -0.24
N ASN A 18 7.37 4.78 0.66
CA ASN A 18 7.14 6.22 0.74
C ASN A 18 8.27 6.88 1.57
N GLY A 19 9.12 7.65 0.89
CA GLY A 19 10.22 8.39 1.53
C GLY A 19 9.76 9.34 2.64
N TYR A 20 10.65 9.61 3.60
CA TYR A 20 10.41 10.51 4.75
C TYR A 20 10.97 11.94 4.50
N SER A 21 10.34 12.92 5.17
CA SER A 21 10.60 14.37 5.24
C SER A 21 11.63 14.97 4.26
N GLY A 22 11.26 15.08 2.98
CA GLY A 22 12.02 15.83 1.98
C GLY A 22 13.03 15.03 1.17
N PHE A 23 13.22 13.73 1.47
CA PHE A 23 13.98 12.83 0.61
C PHE A 23 13.02 11.96 -0.21
N PHE A 24 12.92 12.25 -1.50
CA PHE A 24 12.14 11.47 -2.45
C PHE A 24 13.09 10.54 -3.21
N PRO A 25 13.02 9.21 -3.01
CA PRO A 25 13.86 8.29 -3.76
C PRO A 25 13.56 8.36 -5.26
N PRO A 26 14.52 7.97 -6.12
CA PRO A 26 14.25 7.79 -7.55
C PRO A 26 12.99 6.93 -7.76
N GLY A 27 12.10 7.36 -8.66
CA GLY A 27 10.83 6.68 -8.92
C GLY A 27 9.67 7.05 -7.98
N HIS A 28 9.89 7.87 -6.94
CA HIS A 28 8.82 8.27 -6.01
C HIS A 28 7.67 9.04 -6.70
N ALA A 29 7.97 9.96 -7.61
CA ALA A 29 6.92 10.73 -8.30
C ALA A 29 6.03 9.84 -9.20
N PRO A 30 6.59 9.00 -10.09
CA PRO A 30 5.81 8.00 -10.84
C PRO A 30 5.01 7.06 -9.93
N LEU A 31 5.62 6.54 -8.86
CA LEU A 31 4.94 5.65 -7.92
C LEU A 31 3.75 6.36 -7.26
N ARG A 32 3.93 7.60 -6.82
CA ARG A 32 2.86 8.40 -6.22
C ARG A 32 1.71 8.64 -7.19
N GLU A 33 2.02 8.85 -8.46
CA GLU A 33 1.00 9.00 -9.50
C GLU A 33 0.20 7.70 -9.69
N GLU A 34 0.87 6.56 -9.79
CA GLU A 34 0.20 5.26 -9.87
C GLU A 34 -0.64 4.95 -8.61
N MET A 35 -0.13 5.28 -7.42
CA MET A 35 -0.87 5.07 -6.17
C MET A 35 -2.15 5.92 -6.09
N SER A 36 -2.24 7.04 -6.81
CA SER A 36 -3.47 7.83 -6.90
C SER A 36 -4.57 7.15 -7.73
N ARG A 37 -4.18 6.22 -8.60
CA ARG A 37 -5.07 5.41 -9.46
C ARG A 37 -5.23 3.98 -8.96
N PHE A 38 -4.59 3.64 -7.84
CA PHE A 38 -4.55 2.28 -7.32
C PHE A 38 -5.98 1.73 -7.12
N PRO A 39 -6.24 0.46 -7.48
CA PRO A 39 -5.34 -0.58 -7.98
C PRO A 39 -5.21 -0.65 -9.52
N THR A 40 -4.02 -0.34 -10.05
CA THR A 40 -3.63 -0.59 -11.45
C THR A 40 -2.67 -1.76 -11.54
N ASP A 41 -2.63 -2.45 -12.69
CA ASP A 41 -1.71 -3.57 -12.89
C ASP A 41 -0.26 -3.05 -12.90
N ALA A 42 -0.03 -1.90 -13.56
CA ALA A 42 1.23 -1.17 -13.51
C ALA A 42 1.64 -0.78 -12.08
N GLY A 43 0.70 -0.29 -11.26
CA GLY A 43 0.98 0.06 -9.87
C GLY A 43 1.36 -1.16 -9.02
N LEU A 44 0.73 -2.32 -9.25
CA LEU A 44 1.09 -3.57 -8.58
C LEU A 44 2.46 -4.06 -9.02
N ASP A 45 2.79 -3.98 -10.31
CA ASP A 45 4.11 -4.37 -10.82
C ASP A 45 5.22 -3.47 -10.28
N MET A 46 4.99 -2.15 -10.21
CA MET A 46 5.93 -1.23 -9.57
C MET A 46 6.16 -1.56 -8.09
N LEU A 47 5.11 -1.94 -7.35
CA LEU A 47 5.25 -2.35 -5.95
C LEU A 47 6.05 -3.66 -5.83
N ARG A 48 5.87 -4.61 -6.76
CA ARG A 48 6.68 -5.85 -6.81
C ARG A 48 8.15 -5.55 -7.08
N GLU A 49 8.45 -4.70 -8.06
CA GLU A 49 9.81 -4.28 -8.39
C GLU A 49 10.52 -3.60 -7.21
N LEU A 50 9.75 -2.88 -6.37
CA LEU A 50 10.25 -2.26 -5.14
C LEU A 50 10.42 -3.26 -3.99
N GLY A 51 10.07 -4.53 -4.17
CA GLY A 51 10.16 -5.57 -3.15
C GLY A 51 9.13 -5.41 -2.03
N VAL A 52 7.93 -4.91 -2.35
CA VAL A 52 6.84 -4.81 -1.37
C VAL A 52 6.23 -6.20 -1.15
N ASP A 53 6.24 -6.67 0.09
CA ASP A 53 5.62 -7.95 0.46
C ASP A 53 4.13 -7.81 0.80
N TYR A 54 3.76 -6.68 1.42
CA TYR A 54 2.43 -6.48 1.98
C TYR A 54 1.79 -5.17 1.54
N ILE A 55 0.49 -5.24 1.22
CA ILE A 55 -0.33 -4.06 0.92
C ILE A 55 -1.36 -3.91 2.04
N VAL A 56 -1.31 -2.77 2.73
CA VAL A 56 -2.26 -2.41 3.80
C VAL A 56 -3.30 -1.46 3.23
N VAL A 57 -4.57 -1.86 3.33
CA VAL A 57 -5.70 -1.17 2.74
C VAL A 57 -6.68 -0.75 3.82
N HIS A 58 -7.06 0.51 3.82
CA HIS A 58 -8.20 0.98 4.61
C HIS A 58 -9.48 0.84 3.75
N ASN A 59 -10.32 -0.15 4.06
CA ASN A 59 -11.46 -0.54 3.24
C ASN A 59 -12.48 0.60 3.02
N LEU A 60 -12.59 1.52 3.98
CA LEU A 60 -13.48 2.70 3.85
C LEU A 60 -13.00 3.74 2.84
N LEU A 61 -11.73 3.70 2.42
CA LEU A 61 -11.15 4.66 1.47
C LEU A 61 -11.16 4.16 0.02
N LEU A 62 -11.53 2.91 -0.21
CA LEU A 62 -11.65 2.34 -1.55
C LEU A 62 -13.08 2.39 -2.03
N ASP A 63 -13.26 2.73 -3.30
CA ASP A 63 -14.51 2.46 -3.98
C ASP A 63 -14.70 0.94 -4.18
N ARG A 64 -15.96 0.56 -4.43
CA ARG A 64 -16.34 -0.84 -4.56
C ARG A 64 -15.58 -1.57 -5.68
N LYS A 65 -15.36 -0.94 -6.82
CA LYS A 65 -14.73 -1.57 -7.98
C LYS A 65 -13.25 -1.86 -7.68
N SER A 66 -12.57 -0.89 -7.07
CA SER A 66 -11.19 -1.03 -6.64
C SER A 66 -11.03 -2.12 -5.57
N LYS A 67 -11.97 -2.19 -4.62
CA LYS A 67 -12.01 -3.25 -3.61
C LYS A 67 -12.15 -4.64 -4.24
N GLU A 68 -13.14 -4.83 -5.11
CA GLU A 68 -13.35 -6.10 -5.81
C GLU A 68 -12.11 -6.50 -6.65
N LYS A 69 -11.45 -5.53 -7.28
CA LYS A 69 -10.21 -5.78 -8.03
C LYS A 69 -9.08 -6.28 -7.11
N ILE A 70 -8.85 -5.66 -5.96
CA ILE A 70 -7.82 -6.09 -5.00
C ILE A 70 -8.12 -7.49 -4.46
N GLU A 71 -9.36 -7.75 -4.06
CA GLU A 71 -9.78 -9.05 -3.51
C GLU A 71 -9.63 -10.19 -4.52
N ASN A 72 -9.77 -9.90 -5.82
CA ASN A 72 -9.57 -10.89 -6.89
C ASN A 72 -8.09 -11.09 -7.25
N LEU A 73 -7.26 -10.05 -7.12
CA LEU A 73 -5.86 -10.08 -7.57
C LEU A 73 -4.86 -10.48 -6.48
N LEU A 74 -5.18 -10.21 -5.21
CA LEU A 74 -4.24 -10.33 -4.11
C LEU A 74 -4.80 -11.23 -3.01
N PRO A 75 -4.03 -12.21 -2.51
CA PRO A 75 -4.47 -13.03 -1.40
C PRO A 75 -4.58 -12.19 -0.12
N LEU A 76 -5.74 -12.25 0.52
CA LEU A 76 -5.99 -11.63 1.82
C LEU A 76 -5.31 -12.46 2.92
N ILE A 77 -4.46 -11.84 3.72
CA ILE A 77 -3.78 -12.50 4.85
C ILE A 77 -4.34 -12.10 6.21
N TYR A 78 -4.95 -10.91 6.31
CA TYR A 78 -5.52 -10.42 7.55
C TYR A 78 -6.63 -9.39 7.29
N HIS A 79 -7.68 -9.42 8.11
CA HIS A 79 -8.75 -8.43 8.08
C HIS A 79 -9.16 -8.02 9.50
N ASP A 80 -9.06 -6.73 9.79
CA ASP A 80 -9.56 -6.09 11.00
C ASP A 80 -10.91 -5.43 10.72
N GLN A 81 -11.97 -6.06 11.22
CA GLN A 81 -13.34 -5.54 11.10
C GLN A 81 -13.56 -4.26 11.89
N ARG A 82 -12.86 -4.07 13.02
CA ARG A 82 -13.06 -2.91 13.91
C ARG A 82 -12.50 -1.65 13.27
N ASN A 83 -11.30 -1.74 12.72
CA ASN A 83 -10.61 -0.61 12.10
C ASN A 83 -10.79 -0.55 10.57
N ASN A 84 -11.51 -1.51 9.99
CA ASN A 84 -11.72 -1.63 8.55
C ASN A 84 -10.40 -1.69 7.76
N ILE A 85 -9.41 -2.41 8.26
CA ILE A 85 -8.11 -2.60 7.61
C ILE A 85 -8.01 -4.02 7.04
N SER A 86 -7.56 -4.14 5.81
CA SER A 86 -7.21 -5.42 5.19
C SER A 86 -5.73 -5.41 4.83
N ILE A 87 -5.06 -6.53 5.03
CA ILE A 87 -3.67 -6.74 4.60
C ILE A 87 -3.66 -7.86 3.58
N TYR A 88 -3.06 -7.57 2.42
CA TYR A 88 -2.89 -8.49 1.32
C TYR A 88 -1.41 -8.79 1.10
N THR A 89 -1.09 -10.00 0.62
CA THR A 89 0.27 -10.33 0.16
C THR A 89 0.43 -9.98 -1.32
N LEU A 90 1.60 -9.48 -1.70
CA LEU A 90 1.95 -9.15 -3.08
C LEU A 90 2.98 -10.13 -3.68
N ASN A 91 3.80 -10.74 -2.82
CA ASN A 91 4.77 -11.80 -3.13
C ASN A 91 4.25 -13.17 -2.66
#